data_AF-A0A945BIU1-F1
#
_entry.id   AF-A0A945BIU1-F1
#
_cell.length_a   1.000
_cell.length_b   1.000
_cell.length_c   1.000
_cell.angle_alpha   90.00
_cell.angle_beta   90.00
_cell.angle_gamma   90.00
#
_symmetry.space_group_name_H-M   'P 1'
#
loop_
_entity.id
_entity.type
_entity.pdbx_description
1 polymer ?
#
loop_
_entity_poly.entity_id
_entity_poly.type
_entity_poly.pdbx_seq_one_letter_code
_entity_poly.pdbx_strand_id
1 'polypeptide(L)'
;MKKAFTLIELLVVIAIIAILAALLLPALSKAKQTATGIACLNNNRQLMIAWNMFSTDNDGRTIYASAWYYPGFEYPSGLKYEPTADFSWCATQYQGDGSLKDWLEISALFPYTGKNRDVFHCPEDKNISLAKERGWPERVRSYSMNIYAGGWSGWPFKGDQMWKIYRQQSDFRDPANRFVLMDMNDKSINAGNYRVHMAGWPNNPKLYRFQQDWPASWHNNGCSFSFADGHAERKKWLHDDTINITSDPQARNVVISPDNPDIAWMQDRATRPNPGWQQQNWVLQWTGAMHLKPWQWWGYWRMPGEVPADSLSPKPTYAD
;
A
#
# COMPACT_ATOMS: atom_id res chain seq x y z
N MET A 1 5.35 39.78 -57.91
CA MET A 1 6.35 39.92 -56.83
C MET A 1 5.83 39.20 -55.58
N LYS A 2 6.50 38.15 -55.10
CA LYS A 2 6.18 37.55 -53.79
C LYS A 2 6.78 38.47 -52.72
N LYS A 3 5.95 38.96 -51.79
CA LYS A 3 6.44 39.72 -50.62
C LYS A 3 7.29 38.79 -49.75
N ALA A 4 8.53 39.18 -49.45
CA ALA A 4 9.39 38.47 -48.51
C ALA A 4 9.01 38.86 -47.08
N PHE A 5 8.95 37.89 -46.19
CA PHE A 5 8.64 38.07 -44.77
C PHE A 5 9.79 38.84 -44.09
N THR A 6 9.48 39.89 -43.34
CA THR A 6 10.49 40.68 -42.64
C THR A 6 10.88 40.04 -41.30
N LEU A 7 12.10 40.34 -40.84
CA LEU A 7 12.59 39.87 -39.53
C LEU A 7 11.72 40.37 -38.36
N ILE A 8 11.15 41.57 -38.49
CA ILE A 8 10.24 42.15 -37.49
C ILE A 8 8.91 41.38 -37.45
N GLU A 9 8.32 41.06 -38.61
CA GLU A 9 7.09 40.27 -38.69
C GLU A 9 7.28 38.89 -38.05
N LEU A 10 8.45 38.25 -38.25
CA LEU A 10 8.78 36.97 -37.61
C LEU A 10 8.90 37.10 -36.10
N LEU A 11 9.54 38.17 -35.61
CA LEU A 11 9.73 38.42 -34.19
C LEU A 11 8.39 38.65 -33.46
N VAL A 12 7.47 39.41 -34.07
CA VAL A 12 6.13 39.63 -33.51
C VAL A 12 5.34 38.32 -33.43
N VAL A 13 5.42 37.48 -34.45
CA VAL A 13 4.72 36.18 -34.47
C VAL A 13 5.22 35.25 -33.36
N ILE A 14 6.54 35.10 -33.20
CA ILE A 14 7.09 34.27 -32.12
C ILE A 14 6.74 34.84 -30.73
N ALA A 15 6.68 36.16 -30.58
CA ALA A 15 6.29 36.80 -29.33
C ALA A 15 4.83 36.50 -28.97
N ILE A 16 3.91 36.56 -29.95
CA ILE A 16 2.51 36.19 -29.75
C ILE A 16 2.38 34.70 -29.39
N ILE A 17 3.09 33.81 -30.11
CA ILE A 17 3.09 32.37 -29.81
C ILE A 17 3.61 32.11 -28.39
N ALA A 18 4.68 32.79 -27.96
CA ALA A 18 5.25 32.65 -26.63
C ALA A 18 4.26 33.08 -25.52
N ILE A 19 3.53 34.19 -25.71
CA ILE A 19 2.51 34.66 -24.77
C ILE A 19 1.36 33.64 -24.68
N LEU A 20 0.86 33.18 -25.84
CA LEU A 20 -0.21 32.18 -25.89
C LEU A 20 0.22 30.87 -25.21
N ALA A 21 1.43 30.39 -25.49
CA ALA A 21 1.97 29.20 -24.84
C ALA A 21 2.11 29.37 -23.32
N ALA A 22 2.59 30.53 -22.85
CA ALA A 22 2.73 30.82 -21.42
C ALA A 22 1.40 30.78 -20.67
N LEU A 23 0.29 31.16 -21.31
CA LEU A 23 -1.06 31.08 -20.73
C LEU A 23 -1.64 29.65 -20.79
N LEU A 24 -1.27 28.86 -21.80
CA LEU A 24 -1.77 27.49 -21.97
C LEU A 24 -1.07 26.46 -21.08
N LEU A 25 0.23 26.62 -20.82
CA LEU A 25 1.02 25.65 -20.04
C LEU A 25 0.48 25.40 -18.62
N PRO A 26 0.08 26.42 -17.83
CA PRO A 26 -0.50 26.20 -16.50
C PRO A 26 -1.82 25.42 -16.56
N ALA A 27 -2.68 25.76 -17.52
CA ALA A 27 -3.97 25.11 -17.71
C ALA A 27 -3.80 23.63 -18.13
N LEU A 28 -2.92 23.37 -19.08
CA LEU A 28 -2.60 22.01 -19.55
C LEU A 28 -1.97 21.16 -18.44
N SER A 29 -1.07 21.74 -17.64
CA SER A 29 -0.46 21.05 -16.50
C SER A 29 -1.52 20.61 -15.48
N LYS A 30 -2.45 21.51 -15.12
CA LYS A 30 -3.56 21.21 -14.20
C LYS A 30 -4.54 20.17 -14.77
N ALA A 31 -4.85 20.27 -16.07
CA ALA A 31 -5.70 19.30 -16.76
C ALA A 31 -5.06 17.90 -16.75
N LYS A 32 -3.77 17.81 -17.07
CA LYS A 32 -3.01 16.56 -17.03
C LYS A 32 -3.00 15.93 -15.64
N GLN A 33 -2.73 16.71 -14.60
CA GLN A 33 -2.76 16.23 -13.19
C GLN A 33 -4.15 15.71 -12.78
N THR A 34 -5.21 16.36 -13.25
CA THR A 34 -6.57 15.91 -12.97
C THR A 34 -6.86 14.58 -13.67
N ALA A 35 -6.48 14.46 -14.95
CA ALA A 35 -6.65 13.24 -15.72
C ALA A 35 -5.85 12.06 -15.12
N THR A 36 -4.61 12.28 -14.69
CA THR A 36 -3.80 11.25 -14.02
C THR A 36 -4.40 10.81 -12.68
N GLY A 37 -4.94 11.76 -11.89
CA GLY A 37 -5.68 11.45 -10.68
C GLY A 37 -6.93 10.60 -10.94
N ILE A 38 -7.70 10.90 -11.98
CA ILE A 38 -8.87 10.10 -12.38
C ILE A 38 -8.46 8.69 -12.79
N ALA A 39 -7.37 8.54 -13.55
CA ALA A 39 -6.85 7.23 -13.93
C ALA A 39 -6.41 6.41 -12.71
N CYS A 40 -5.74 7.02 -11.73
CA CYS A 40 -5.39 6.38 -10.46
C CYS A 40 -6.64 5.90 -9.69
N LEU A 41 -7.69 6.73 -9.59
CA LEU A 41 -8.95 6.34 -8.95
C LEU A 41 -9.64 5.20 -9.70
N ASN A 42 -9.55 5.16 -11.02
CA ASN A 42 -10.08 4.07 -11.83
C ASN A 42 -9.30 2.75 -11.63
N ASN A 43 -7.98 2.80 -11.46
CA ASN A 43 -7.16 1.65 -11.11
C ASN A 43 -7.55 1.10 -9.73
N ASN A 44 -7.67 1.98 -8.74
CA ASN A 44 -8.16 1.68 -7.40
C ASN A 44 -9.55 1.00 -7.42
N ARG A 45 -10.49 1.54 -8.21
CA ARG A 45 -11.82 0.94 -8.37
C ARG A 45 -11.76 -0.48 -8.96
N GLN A 46 -10.91 -0.72 -9.95
CA GLN A 46 -10.71 -2.06 -10.53
C GLN A 46 -10.13 -3.03 -9.50
N LEU A 47 -9.14 -2.59 -8.71
CA LEU A 47 -8.59 -3.39 -7.61
C LEU A 47 -9.64 -3.71 -6.54
N MET A 48 -10.52 -2.77 -6.20
CA MET A 48 -11.59 -3.03 -5.23
C MET A 48 -12.69 -3.94 -5.76
N ILE A 49 -13.02 -3.86 -7.05
CA ILE A 49 -13.91 -4.83 -7.69
C ILE A 49 -13.29 -6.22 -7.58
N ALA A 50 -12.00 -6.36 -7.91
CA ALA A 50 -11.26 -7.62 -7.77
C ALA A 50 -11.24 -8.13 -6.31
N TRP A 51 -11.03 -7.24 -5.34
CA TRP A 51 -11.07 -7.55 -3.91
C TRP A 51 -12.44 -8.07 -3.44
N ASN A 52 -13.53 -7.44 -3.88
CA ASN A 52 -14.89 -7.89 -3.58
C ASN A 52 -15.25 -9.21 -4.27
N MET A 53 -14.81 -9.40 -5.53
CA MET A 53 -15.00 -10.66 -6.26
C MET A 53 -14.26 -11.81 -5.58
N PHE A 54 -12.98 -11.63 -5.25
CA PHE A 54 -12.22 -12.60 -4.47
C PHE A 54 -12.97 -12.99 -3.20
N SER A 55 -13.47 -12.00 -2.47
CA SER A 55 -14.19 -12.28 -1.23
C SER A 55 -15.46 -13.10 -1.45
N THR A 56 -16.22 -12.77 -2.50
CA THR A 56 -17.45 -13.48 -2.88
C THR A 56 -17.17 -14.94 -3.22
N ASP A 57 -16.09 -15.20 -3.95
CA ASP A 57 -15.70 -16.55 -4.36
C ASP A 57 -15.14 -17.39 -3.20
N ASN A 58 -14.81 -16.78 -2.06
CA ASN A 58 -14.15 -17.46 -0.95
C ASN A 58 -14.88 -17.27 0.40
N ASP A 59 -16.20 -17.45 0.40
CA ASP A 59 -17.10 -17.40 1.57
C ASP A 59 -17.06 -16.06 2.35
N GLY A 60 -16.86 -14.94 1.66
CA GLY A 60 -16.82 -13.62 2.27
C GLY A 60 -15.55 -13.33 3.06
N ARG A 61 -14.53 -14.19 2.99
CA ARG A 61 -13.22 -13.91 3.59
C ARG A 61 -12.46 -12.87 2.76
N THR A 62 -11.60 -12.09 3.40
CA THR A 62 -10.79 -11.07 2.72
C THR A 62 -9.46 -11.67 2.24
N ILE A 63 -8.71 -10.96 1.40
CA ILE A 63 -7.30 -11.29 1.13
C ILE A 63 -6.40 -10.74 2.25
N TYR A 64 -5.19 -11.27 2.38
CA TYR A 64 -4.18 -10.74 3.30
C TYR A 64 -3.55 -9.46 2.77
N ALA A 65 -3.27 -8.50 3.66
CA ALA A 65 -2.61 -7.23 3.31
C ALA A 65 -1.17 -7.41 2.85
N SER A 66 -0.54 -8.46 3.34
CA SER A 66 0.78 -8.88 2.93
C SER A 66 0.99 -10.32 3.36
N ALA A 67 2.00 -10.94 2.76
CA ALA A 67 2.63 -12.14 3.29
C ALA A 67 4.10 -11.85 3.56
N TRP A 68 4.73 -12.66 4.39
CA TRP A 68 6.16 -12.56 4.61
C TRP A 68 6.93 -13.23 3.49
N TYR A 69 8.08 -12.66 3.20
CA TYR A 69 9.07 -13.36 2.41
C TYR A 69 10.47 -12.92 2.82
N TYR A 70 11.32 -13.92 3.11
CA TYR A 70 12.73 -13.71 3.41
C TYR A 70 13.60 -14.31 2.29
N PRO A 71 14.49 -13.53 1.64
CA PRO A 71 15.45 -14.05 0.67
C PRO A 71 16.32 -15.13 1.29
N GLY A 72 16.50 -16.24 0.57
CA GLY A 72 17.37 -17.32 1.03
C GLY A 72 16.80 -18.17 2.17
N PHE A 73 15.53 -17.98 2.55
CA PHE A 73 14.84 -18.93 3.41
C PHE A 73 14.39 -20.15 2.59
N GLU A 74 14.79 -21.35 3.03
CA GLU A 74 14.35 -22.60 2.41
C GLU A 74 13.03 -23.03 3.02
N TYR A 75 11.96 -22.91 2.25
CA TYR A 75 10.67 -23.41 2.67
C TYR A 75 10.62 -24.94 2.50
N PRO A 76 10.00 -25.67 3.43
CA PRO A 76 9.86 -27.12 3.36
C PRO A 76 9.23 -27.57 2.05
N SER A 77 9.47 -28.83 1.69
CA SER A 77 8.83 -29.46 0.54
C SER A 77 9.13 -28.77 -0.82
N GLY A 78 10.19 -27.95 -0.88
CA GLY A 78 10.61 -27.24 -2.10
C GLY A 78 9.74 -26.02 -2.45
N LEU A 79 9.00 -25.48 -1.48
CA LEU A 79 8.18 -24.29 -1.68
C LEU A 79 9.05 -23.07 -2.07
N LYS A 80 8.57 -22.27 -3.03
CA LYS A 80 9.29 -21.10 -3.57
C LYS A 80 9.20 -19.86 -2.66
N TYR A 81 8.14 -19.77 -1.87
CA TYR A 81 7.81 -18.66 -0.97
C TYR A 81 6.85 -19.12 0.14
N GLU A 82 6.55 -18.25 1.12
CA GLU A 82 5.57 -18.52 2.16
C GLU A 82 4.19 -18.78 1.52
N PRO A 83 3.50 -19.90 1.80
CA PRO A 83 2.25 -20.21 1.09
C PRO A 83 1.10 -19.21 1.33
N THR A 84 1.20 -18.35 2.36
CA THR A 84 0.23 -17.27 2.53
C THR A 84 0.36 -16.16 1.48
N ALA A 85 1.45 -16.12 0.71
CA ALA A 85 1.65 -15.21 -0.41
C ALA A 85 0.58 -15.39 -1.49
N ASP A 86 0.11 -16.62 -1.71
CA ASP A 86 -0.99 -16.95 -2.63
C ASP A 86 -2.31 -16.27 -2.26
N PHE A 87 -2.45 -15.88 -0.99
CA PHE A 87 -3.63 -15.20 -0.45
C PHE A 87 -3.39 -13.71 -0.16
N SER A 88 -2.20 -13.19 -0.47
CA SER A 88 -1.90 -11.76 -0.33
C SER A 88 -2.44 -10.97 -1.52
N TRP A 89 -2.91 -9.74 -1.28
CA TRP A 89 -3.39 -8.89 -2.38
C TRP A 89 -2.30 -8.59 -3.41
N CYS A 90 -1.06 -8.47 -2.92
CA CYS A 90 0.13 -8.30 -3.71
C CYS A 90 1.34 -8.93 -3.01
N ALA A 91 1.92 -9.94 -3.65
CA ALA A 91 3.11 -10.63 -3.14
C ALA A 91 4.42 -9.94 -3.55
N THR A 92 4.36 -8.93 -4.42
CA THR A 92 5.54 -8.14 -4.80
C THR A 92 6.10 -7.38 -3.61
N GLN A 93 7.39 -7.59 -3.34
CA GLN A 93 8.10 -6.94 -2.26
C GLN A 93 9.25 -6.06 -2.76
N TYR A 94 9.43 -4.95 -2.05
CA TYR A 94 10.62 -4.12 -2.11
C TYR A 94 11.34 -4.27 -0.78
N GLN A 95 12.56 -4.80 -0.82
CA GLN A 95 13.33 -5.04 0.40
C GLN A 95 14.07 -3.76 0.79
N GLY A 96 14.44 -3.63 2.07
CA GLY A 96 15.07 -2.42 2.60
C GLY A 96 16.44 -2.07 1.99
N ASP A 97 17.00 -2.94 1.15
CA ASP A 97 18.20 -2.69 0.33
C ASP A 97 17.86 -2.19 -1.10
N GLY A 98 16.58 -2.04 -1.43
CA GLY A 98 16.09 -1.64 -2.74
C GLY A 98 15.93 -2.79 -3.73
N SER A 99 16.11 -4.06 -3.33
CA SER A 99 15.89 -5.20 -4.23
C SER A 99 14.39 -5.45 -4.48
N LEU A 100 14.02 -5.57 -5.76
CA LEU A 100 12.67 -5.95 -6.17
C LEU A 100 12.54 -7.45 -6.25
N LYS A 101 11.42 -7.96 -5.73
CA LYS A 101 10.90 -9.28 -6.09
C LYS A 101 9.53 -9.11 -6.73
N ASP A 102 9.52 -9.18 -8.05
CA ASP A 102 8.30 -9.09 -8.83
C ASP A 102 7.57 -10.42 -8.80
N TRP A 103 6.56 -10.45 -7.96
CA TRP A 103 5.68 -11.59 -7.72
C TRP A 103 4.22 -11.16 -7.91
N LEU A 104 4.00 -10.20 -8.82
CA LEU A 104 2.67 -9.69 -9.05
C LEU A 104 1.73 -10.81 -9.52
N GLU A 105 2.25 -11.74 -10.34
CA GLU A 105 1.44 -12.80 -10.95
C GLU A 105 0.97 -13.88 -9.97
N ILE A 106 1.62 -14.05 -8.81
CA ILE A 106 1.17 -14.97 -7.76
C ILE A 106 0.17 -14.31 -6.80
N SER A 107 -0.01 -12.99 -6.92
CA SER A 107 -0.88 -12.24 -6.03
C SER A 107 -2.34 -12.66 -6.22
N ALA A 108 -3.08 -12.80 -5.13
CA ALA A 108 -4.45 -13.30 -5.15
C ALA A 108 -5.37 -12.50 -6.08
N LEU A 109 -5.15 -11.19 -6.20
CA LEU A 109 -5.97 -10.31 -7.05
C LEU A 109 -5.59 -10.32 -8.53
N PHE A 110 -4.39 -10.77 -8.89
CA PHE A 110 -3.93 -10.72 -10.28
C PHE A 110 -4.87 -11.41 -11.30
N PRO A 111 -5.41 -12.62 -11.05
CA PRO A 111 -6.40 -13.19 -11.95
C PRO A 111 -7.71 -12.40 -12.00
N TYR A 112 -8.13 -11.80 -10.87
CA TYR A 112 -9.36 -11.02 -10.75
C TYR A 112 -9.30 -9.66 -11.47
N THR A 113 -8.09 -9.13 -11.70
CA THR A 113 -7.89 -7.92 -12.51
C THR A 113 -7.76 -8.19 -14.01
N GLY A 114 -8.06 -9.42 -14.46
CA GLY A 114 -7.87 -9.83 -15.84
C GLY A 114 -6.39 -9.96 -16.23
N LYS A 115 -5.51 -10.22 -15.24
CA LYS A 115 -4.04 -10.30 -15.42
C LYS A 115 -3.42 -9.01 -15.95
N ASN A 116 -4.05 -7.87 -15.67
CA ASN A 116 -3.54 -6.57 -16.03
C ASN A 116 -2.58 -6.07 -14.93
N ARG A 117 -1.33 -5.80 -15.28
CA ARG A 117 -0.31 -5.27 -14.35
C ARG A 117 -0.47 -3.77 -14.11
N ASP A 118 -0.98 -3.03 -15.10
CA ASP A 118 -1.06 -1.57 -15.06
C ASP A 118 -1.98 -1.06 -13.95
N VAL A 119 -2.98 -1.86 -13.54
CA VAL A 119 -3.91 -1.47 -12.48
C VAL A 119 -3.25 -1.42 -11.09
N PHE A 120 -2.09 -2.06 -10.89
CA PHE A 120 -1.36 -2.04 -9.62
C PHE A 120 -0.44 -0.82 -9.49
N HIS A 121 -0.29 -0.05 -10.56
CA HIS A 121 0.57 1.12 -10.63
C HIS A 121 -0.25 2.43 -10.66
N CYS A 122 0.29 3.46 -10.01
CA CYS A 122 -0.27 4.80 -10.06
C CYS A 122 0.39 5.58 -11.21
N PRO A 123 -0.37 6.15 -12.17
CA PRO A 123 0.20 6.94 -13.26
C PRO A 123 1.02 8.17 -12.83
N GLU A 124 0.87 8.63 -11.58
CA GLU A 124 1.68 9.72 -11.01
C GLU A 124 2.92 9.26 -10.27
N ASP A 125 3.08 7.96 -10.06
CA ASP A 125 4.31 7.41 -9.51
C ASP A 125 5.41 7.44 -10.58
N LYS A 126 6.26 8.47 -10.48
CA LYS A 126 7.36 8.76 -11.41
C LYS A 126 8.61 7.90 -11.19
N ASN A 127 8.66 7.05 -10.16
CA ASN A 127 9.84 6.22 -9.93
C ASN A 127 10.03 5.12 -10.96
N ILE A 128 9.06 4.87 -11.83
CA ILE A 128 9.27 4.14 -13.08
C ILE A 128 10.44 4.75 -13.86
N SER A 129 10.47 6.07 -14.00
CA SER A 129 11.51 6.77 -14.77
C SER A 129 12.87 6.71 -14.09
N LEU A 130 12.91 6.90 -12.76
CA LEU A 130 14.14 6.84 -11.97
C LEU A 130 14.75 5.43 -11.90
N ALA A 131 13.92 4.38 -11.83
CA ALA A 131 14.40 3.01 -11.87
C ALA A 131 15.07 2.68 -13.21
N LYS A 132 14.44 3.10 -14.32
CA LYS A 132 14.97 2.95 -15.67
C LYS A 132 16.31 3.68 -15.87
N GLU A 133 16.45 4.89 -15.34
CA GLU A 133 17.70 5.67 -15.40
C GLU A 133 18.83 5.08 -14.55
N ARG A 134 18.49 4.38 -13.46
CA ARG A 134 19.46 3.80 -12.51
C ARG A 134 19.75 2.31 -12.72
N GLY A 135 19.13 1.68 -13.73
CA GLY A 135 19.23 0.24 -13.95
C GLY A 135 18.60 -0.60 -12.83
N TRP A 136 17.70 0.00 -12.05
CA TRP A 136 16.96 -0.69 -11.00
C TRP A 136 15.77 -1.43 -11.59
N PRO A 137 15.35 -2.53 -10.98
CA PRO A 137 14.10 -3.17 -11.35
C PRO A 137 12.93 -2.17 -11.16
N GLU A 138 12.15 -1.99 -12.23
CA GLU A 138 11.03 -1.05 -12.29
C GLU A 138 10.02 -1.36 -11.18
N ARG A 139 9.51 -0.33 -10.49
CA ARG A 139 8.43 -0.55 -9.54
C ARG A 139 7.18 -1.01 -10.27
N VAL A 140 6.73 -2.22 -9.93
CA VAL A 140 5.56 -2.86 -10.54
C VAL A 140 4.26 -2.57 -9.78
N ARG A 141 4.32 -1.76 -8.72
CA ARG A 141 3.16 -1.27 -7.98
C ARG A 141 3.43 0.04 -7.24
N SER A 142 2.36 0.76 -6.95
CA SER A 142 2.38 2.03 -6.19
C SER A 142 1.50 2.03 -4.95
N TYR A 143 0.56 1.09 -4.85
CA TYR A 143 -0.38 1.00 -3.75
C TYR A 143 0.09 0.01 -2.68
N SER A 144 -0.43 0.18 -1.48
CA SER A 144 -0.32 -0.79 -0.38
C SER A 144 -1.68 -0.96 0.30
N MET A 145 -1.92 -2.15 0.83
CA MET A 145 -3.15 -2.46 1.55
C MET A 145 -3.01 -2.15 3.04
N ASN A 146 -4.00 -1.50 3.63
CA ASN A 146 -4.13 -1.31 5.06
C ASN A 146 -3.86 -2.63 5.78
N ILE A 147 -2.83 -2.69 6.63
CA ILE A 147 -2.44 -3.93 7.29
C ILE A 147 -3.59 -4.53 8.12
N TYR A 148 -4.50 -3.71 8.63
CA TYR A 148 -5.65 -4.19 9.41
C TYR A 148 -6.72 -4.84 8.52
N ALA A 149 -6.79 -4.51 7.22
CA ALA A 149 -7.66 -5.17 6.26
C ALA A 149 -7.00 -6.47 5.79
N GLY A 150 -7.24 -7.57 6.49
CA GLY A 150 -6.70 -8.89 6.13
C GLY A 150 -5.49 -9.33 6.94
N GLY A 151 -4.71 -8.41 7.52
CA GLY A 151 -3.57 -8.76 8.38
C GLY A 151 -2.29 -9.08 7.60
N TRP A 152 -1.19 -9.19 8.35
CA TRP A 152 0.05 -9.80 7.87
C TRP A 152 -0.10 -11.33 7.93
N SER A 153 -0.18 -11.98 6.77
CA SER A 153 -0.46 -13.41 6.65
C SER A 153 -1.73 -13.83 7.42
N GLY A 154 -2.73 -12.93 7.50
CA GLY A 154 -3.97 -13.18 8.25
C GLY A 154 -3.96 -12.69 9.71
N TRP A 155 -2.85 -12.17 10.23
CA TRP A 155 -2.65 -11.88 11.66
C TRP A 155 -2.31 -10.43 11.96
N PRO A 156 -2.53 -9.95 13.20
CA PRO A 156 -2.02 -8.65 13.60
C PRO A 156 -0.48 -8.65 13.61
N PHE A 157 0.11 -7.51 13.29
CA PHE A 157 1.54 -7.31 13.44
C PHE A 157 1.95 -7.23 14.92
N LYS A 158 3.21 -7.49 15.27
CA LYS A 158 3.73 -7.31 16.64
C LYS A 158 3.45 -5.88 17.11
N GLY A 159 2.73 -5.76 18.22
CA GLY A 159 2.32 -4.48 18.82
C GLY A 159 0.94 -3.99 18.40
N ASP A 160 0.23 -4.71 17.53
CA ASP A 160 -1.10 -4.33 17.03
C ASP A 160 -2.24 -5.28 17.47
N GLN A 161 -1.98 -6.21 18.40
CA GLN A 161 -2.96 -7.20 18.84
C GLN A 161 -4.26 -6.59 19.41
N MET A 162 -4.17 -5.36 19.93
CA MET A 162 -5.31 -4.59 20.44
C MET A 162 -6.22 -4.03 19.35
N TRP A 163 -5.86 -4.16 18.07
CA TRP A 163 -6.64 -3.67 16.95
C TRP A 163 -7.30 -4.80 16.17
N LYS A 164 -8.46 -4.52 15.60
CA LYS A 164 -9.21 -5.48 14.82
C LYS A 164 -8.50 -5.74 13.48
N ILE A 165 -8.35 -7.02 13.15
CA ILE A 165 -7.99 -7.46 11.80
C ILE A 165 -9.27 -7.89 11.10
N TYR A 166 -9.59 -7.26 9.97
CA TYR A 166 -10.79 -7.53 9.18
C TYR A 166 -10.51 -8.70 8.24
N ARG A 167 -10.99 -9.88 8.62
CA ARG A 167 -10.74 -11.16 7.90
C ARG A 167 -11.92 -11.59 7.07
N GLN A 168 -13.09 -11.00 7.31
CA GLN A 168 -14.30 -11.20 6.54
C GLN A 168 -14.89 -9.86 6.14
N GLN A 169 -15.61 -9.81 5.03
CA GLN A 169 -16.36 -8.62 4.62
C GLN A 169 -17.31 -8.14 5.71
N SER A 170 -17.97 -9.08 6.40
CA SER A 170 -18.86 -8.78 7.52
C SER A 170 -18.14 -8.17 8.74
N ASP A 171 -16.81 -8.19 8.79
CA ASP A 171 -16.06 -7.52 9.86
C ASP A 171 -16.09 -6.00 9.74
N PHE A 172 -16.24 -5.47 8.51
CA PHE A 172 -16.34 -4.04 8.24
C PHE A 172 -17.77 -3.56 8.54
N ARG A 173 -18.01 -3.12 9.78
CA ARG A 173 -19.33 -2.63 10.21
C ARG A 173 -19.68 -1.26 9.63
N ASP A 174 -18.69 -0.52 9.16
CA ASP A 174 -18.79 0.80 8.54
C ASP A 174 -17.88 0.87 7.29
N PRO A 175 -18.18 0.08 6.24
CA PRO A 175 -17.25 -0.19 5.15
C PRO A 175 -16.86 1.06 4.34
N ALA A 176 -17.78 2.03 4.20
CA ALA A 176 -17.50 3.32 3.57
C ALA A 176 -16.50 4.20 4.37
N ASN A 177 -16.21 3.87 5.63
CA ASN A 177 -15.22 4.57 6.46
C ASN A 177 -14.03 3.67 6.84
N ARG A 178 -13.83 2.56 6.13
CA ARG A 178 -12.67 1.69 6.33
C ARG A 178 -11.89 1.56 5.04
N PHE A 179 -10.72 2.19 5.01
CA PHE A 179 -9.90 2.12 3.81
C PHE A 179 -9.19 0.76 3.75
N VAL A 180 -9.05 0.26 2.52
CA VAL A 180 -8.41 -1.00 2.17
C VAL A 180 -7.12 -0.72 1.43
N LEU A 181 -7.12 0.06 0.35
CA LEU A 181 -5.90 0.39 -0.41
C LEU A 181 -5.58 1.87 -0.32
N MET A 182 -4.29 2.20 -0.44
CA MET A 182 -3.83 3.58 -0.58
C MET A 182 -2.51 3.68 -1.35
N ASP A 183 -2.20 4.87 -1.87
CA ASP A 183 -0.86 5.16 -2.41
C ASP A 183 0.20 5.19 -1.31
N MET A 184 1.31 4.48 -1.51
CA MET A 184 2.42 4.46 -0.57
C MET A 184 3.63 5.20 -1.13
N ASN A 185 4.31 5.96 -0.27
CA ASN A 185 5.48 6.72 -0.67
C ASN A 185 6.57 5.81 -1.22
N ASP A 186 7.23 6.31 -2.25
CA ASP A 186 8.26 5.64 -3.03
C ASP A 186 9.46 5.15 -2.24
N LYS A 187 9.83 5.84 -1.16
CA LYS A 187 10.94 5.47 -0.28
C LYS A 187 10.52 4.50 0.83
N SER A 188 9.21 4.40 1.09
CA SER A 188 8.67 3.56 2.16
C SER A 188 8.10 2.23 1.68
N ILE A 189 7.70 2.15 0.41
CA ILE A 189 7.02 0.98 -0.16
C ILE A 189 7.81 -0.31 0.07
N ASN A 190 7.17 -1.33 0.63
CA ASN A 190 7.85 -2.54 1.13
C ASN A 190 7.10 -3.86 0.85
N ALA A 191 6.42 -4.46 1.83
CA ALA A 191 5.84 -5.80 1.83
C ALA A 191 4.38 -5.88 1.34
N GLY A 192 3.86 -4.82 0.70
CA GLY A 192 2.50 -4.78 0.17
C GLY A 192 1.48 -4.20 1.14
N ASN A 193 1.83 -4.02 2.41
CA ASN A 193 0.94 -3.40 3.39
C ASN A 193 1.33 -1.96 3.71
N TYR A 194 0.38 -1.26 4.34
CA TYR A 194 0.56 0.04 4.97
C TYR A 194 0.04 -0.04 6.41
N ARG A 195 0.92 0.19 7.38
CA ARG A 195 0.59 0.22 8.79
C ARG A 195 0.34 1.65 9.26
N VAL A 196 -0.93 1.99 9.47
CA VAL A 196 -1.29 3.20 10.23
C VAL A 196 -0.91 2.99 11.69
N HIS A 197 0.04 3.79 12.18
CA HIS A 197 0.43 3.74 13.59
C HIS A 197 -0.67 4.34 14.46
N MET A 198 -1.29 3.53 15.32
CA MET A 198 -2.50 3.90 16.07
C MET A 198 -2.24 4.60 17.41
N ALA A 199 -0.98 4.91 17.75
CA ALA A 199 -0.67 5.66 18.96
C ALA A 199 -1.38 7.01 18.98
N GLY A 200 -1.95 7.35 20.13
CA GLY A 200 -2.71 8.57 20.32
C GLY A 200 -4.20 8.44 20.02
N TRP A 201 -4.63 7.42 19.29
CA TRP A 201 -6.06 7.21 19.05
C TRP A 201 -6.80 6.84 20.37
N PRO A 202 -8.02 7.34 20.62
CA PRO A 202 -8.72 8.34 19.82
C PRO A 202 -8.37 9.80 20.20
N ASN A 203 -7.87 10.07 21.40
CA ASN A 203 -7.95 11.41 22.00
C ASN A 203 -6.62 11.97 22.54
N ASN A 204 -5.47 11.43 22.13
CA ASN A 204 -4.15 11.89 22.54
C ASN A 204 -3.25 12.22 21.32
N PRO A 205 -3.55 13.31 20.60
CA PRO A 205 -2.87 13.68 19.36
C PRO A 205 -1.37 13.98 19.52
N LYS A 206 -0.89 14.19 20.76
CA LYS A 206 0.55 14.39 21.03
C LYS A 206 1.40 13.14 20.76
N LEU A 207 0.78 11.96 20.65
CA LEU A 207 1.45 10.68 20.40
C LEU A 207 1.43 10.23 18.94
N TYR A 208 0.81 11.03 18.07
CA TYR A 208 0.75 10.76 16.63
C TYR A 208 2.15 10.68 16.04
N ARG A 209 2.34 9.72 15.14
CA ARG A 209 3.65 9.40 14.57
C ARG A 209 3.54 8.57 13.31
N PHE A 210 4.59 8.65 12.50
CA PHE A 210 4.88 7.68 11.44
C PHE A 210 5.96 6.71 11.92
N GLN A 211 5.92 5.49 11.38
CA GLN A 211 6.99 4.51 11.56
C GLN A 211 7.03 3.62 10.32
N GLN A 212 8.15 3.68 9.59
CA GLN A 212 8.41 2.94 8.35
C GLN A 212 7.48 3.26 7.17
N ASP A 213 6.18 3.24 7.35
CA ASP A 213 5.20 3.40 6.26
C ASP A 213 4.76 4.86 6.16
N TRP A 214 4.91 5.44 4.96
CA TRP A 214 4.60 6.84 4.68
C TRP A 214 3.63 6.96 3.51
N PRO A 215 2.61 7.82 3.60
CA PRO A 215 1.66 7.97 2.51
C PRO A 215 2.37 8.63 1.33
N ALA A 216 1.97 8.29 0.10
CA ALA A 216 2.40 9.09 -1.03
C ALA A 216 1.81 10.51 -0.93
N SER A 217 2.53 11.49 -1.48
CA SER A 217 2.09 12.89 -1.60
C SER A 217 1.90 13.29 -3.06
N TRP A 218 1.53 12.32 -3.90
CA TRP A 218 1.22 12.53 -5.31
C TRP A 218 -0.11 13.29 -5.47
N HIS A 219 -0.65 13.42 -6.68
CA HIS A 219 -1.98 13.96 -6.90
C HIS A 219 -2.20 15.37 -6.32
N ASN A 220 -1.16 16.21 -6.39
CA ASN A 220 -1.10 17.56 -5.81
C ASN A 220 -1.19 17.57 -4.27
N ASN A 221 -0.17 16.98 -3.62
CA ASN A 221 -0.04 16.81 -2.17
C ASN A 221 -1.21 16.03 -1.56
N GLY A 222 -1.52 14.87 -2.15
CA GLY A 222 -2.57 13.99 -1.69
C GLY A 222 -2.26 12.53 -1.96
N CYS A 223 -3.27 11.70 -1.73
CA CYS A 223 -3.19 10.26 -1.82
C CYS A 223 -4.58 9.72 -2.19
N SER A 224 -4.61 8.70 -3.04
CA SER A 224 -5.80 7.92 -3.30
C SER A 224 -6.03 6.94 -2.16
N PHE A 225 -7.30 6.77 -1.80
CA PHE A 225 -7.78 5.78 -0.86
C PHE A 225 -8.92 5.01 -1.51
N SER A 226 -8.95 3.71 -1.29
CA SER A 226 -10.09 2.86 -1.60
C SER A 226 -10.67 2.27 -0.33
N PHE A 227 -11.99 2.07 -0.30
CA PHE A 227 -12.72 1.67 0.90
C PHE A 227 -13.38 0.31 0.75
N ALA A 228 -13.72 -0.32 1.89
CA ALA A 228 -14.25 -1.68 1.93
C ALA A 228 -15.61 -1.85 1.24
N ASP A 229 -16.35 -0.77 0.99
CA ASP A 229 -17.58 -0.80 0.17
C ASP A 229 -17.30 -0.72 -1.35
N GLY A 230 -16.03 -0.53 -1.73
CA GLY A 230 -15.55 -0.49 -3.11
C GLY A 230 -15.45 0.90 -3.73
N HIS A 231 -15.79 1.98 -3.02
CA HIS A 231 -15.54 3.33 -3.56
C HIS A 231 -14.07 3.72 -3.38
N ALA A 232 -13.63 4.71 -4.14
CA ALA A 232 -12.31 5.31 -4.03
C ALA A 232 -12.41 6.84 -4.03
N GLU A 233 -11.58 7.49 -3.24
CA GLU A 233 -11.53 8.94 -3.13
C GLU A 233 -10.08 9.43 -3.02
N ARG A 234 -9.89 10.74 -3.16
CA ARG A 234 -8.59 11.38 -2.95
C ARG A 234 -8.62 12.21 -1.67
N LYS A 235 -7.67 11.98 -0.77
CA LYS A 235 -7.40 12.83 0.38
C LYS A 235 -6.25 13.78 0.07
N LYS A 236 -6.46 15.09 0.22
CA LYS A 236 -5.38 16.08 0.18
C LYS A 236 -4.76 16.21 1.57
N TRP A 237 -3.44 16.16 1.67
CA TRP A 237 -2.70 16.34 2.91
C TRP A 237 -2.70 17.78 3.37
N LEU A 238 -2.76 17.95 4.69
CA LEU A 238 -2.87 19.25 5.36
C LEU A 238 -1.62 19.55 6.18
N HIS A 239 -0.86 18.53 6.57
CA HIS A 239 0.32 18.67 7.42
C HIS A 239 1.62 18.44 6.65
N ASP A 240 2.63 19.26 6.90
CA ASP A 240 3.93 19.19 6.21
C ASP A 240 4.66 17.88 6.50
N ASP A 241 4.58 17.36 7.73
CA ASP A 241 5.10 16.03 8.08
C ASP A 241 4.37 14.89 7.35
N THR A 242 3.23 15.11 6.70
CA THR A 242 2.61 14.09 5.85
C THR A 242 3.09 14.26 4.40
N ILE A 243 3.26 15.51 3.97
CA ILE A 243 3.67 15.87 2.61
C ILE A 243 5.14 15.50 2.37
N ASN A 244 6.00 15.81 3.33
CA ASN A 244 7.45 15.74 3.22
C ASN A 244 8.02 14.69 4.18
N ILE A 245 8.72 13.72 3.60
CA ILE A 245 9.39 12.67 4.36
C ILE A 245 10.70 13.20 4.96
N THR A 246 10.76 13.25 6.29
CA THR A 246 11.87 13.88 7.05
C THR A 246 12.90 12.88 7.57
N SER A 247 12.62 11.58 7.49
CA SER A 247 13.50 10.50 7.92
C SER A 247 13.59 9.41 6.85
N ASP A 248 14.69 8.67 6.84
CA ASP A 248 14.76 7.42 6.07
C ASP A 248 13.74 6.40 6.61
N PRO A 249 12.73 6.00 5.81
CA PRO A 249 11.71 5.06 6.25
C PRO A 249 12.27 3.65 6.49
N GLN A 250 13.34 3.28 5.78
CA GLN A 250 13.95 1.96 5.89
C GLN A 250 14.71 1.77 7.21
N ALA A 251 15.11 2.87 7.86
CA ALA A 251 15.68 2.85 9.20
C ALA A 251 14.64 2.50 10.30
N ARG A 252 13.34 2.46 9.96
CA ARG A 252 12.22 2.14 10.88
C ARG A 252 12.15 2.99 12.15
N ASN A 253 12.77 4.16 12.11
CA ASN A 253 12.71 5.14 13.18
C ASN A 253 11.28 5.66 13.35
N VAL A 254 10.93 5.96 14.60
CA VAL A 254 9.68 6.63 14.92
C VAL A 254 9.85 8.12 14.65
N VAL A 255 8.97 8.68 13.83
CA VAL A 255 8.87 10.13 13.59
C VAL A 255 7.62 10.64 14.26
N ILE A 256 7.79 11.39 15.35
CA ILE A 256 6.66 12.01 16.07
C ILE A 256 6.12 13.17 15.23
N SER A 257 4.80 13.22 15.07
CA SER A 257 4.09 14.26 14.33
C SER A 257 2.83 14.65 15.13
N PRO A 258 3.00 15.43 16.21
CA PRO A 258 1.91 15.72 17.15
C PRO A 258 0.85 16.59 16.49
N ASP A 259 -0.42 16.36 16.86
CA ASP A 259 -1.58 17.13 16.35
C ASP A 259 -1.78 17.07 14.83
N ASN A 260 -1.13 16.12 14.14
CA ASN A 260 -1.26 15.94 12.70
C ASN A 260 -2.68 15.45 12.32
N PRO A 261 -3.50 16.27 11.64
CA PRO A 261 -4.88 15.92 11.29
C PRO A 261 -4.96 14.81 10.23
N ASP A 262 -3.90 14.60 9.43
CA ASP A 262 -3.86 13.55 8.42
C ASP A 262 -3.68 12.17 9.07
N ILE A 263 -2.86 12.09 10.13
CA ILE A 263 -2.73 10.87 10.94
C ILE A 263 -4.07 10.55 11.63
N ALA A 264 -4.72 11.55 12.26
CA ALA A 264 -6.04 11.34 12.86
C ALA A 264 -7.05 10.79 11.84
N TRP A 265 -7.10 11.40 10.64
CA TRP A 265 -7.98 10.98 9.56
C TRP A 265 -7.75 9.53 9.14
N MET A 266 -6.48 9.11 9.04
CA MET A 266 -6.09 7.73 8.73
C MET A 266 -6.44 6.77 9.88
N GLN A 267 -6.14 7.12 11.14
CA GLN A 267 -6.44 6.29 12.31
C GLN A 267 -7.94 6.00 12.42
N ASP A 268 -8.79 7.02 12.19
CA ASP A 268 -10.23 6.87 12.19
C ASP A 268 -10.76 5.93 11.09
N ARG A 269 -9.98 5.69 10.04
CA ARG A 269 -10.37 4.86 8.90
C ARG A 269 -9.57 3.55 8.78
N ALA A 270 -8.58 3.34 9.63
CA ALA A 270 -7.70 2.17 9.56
C ALA A 270 -8.31 0.95 10.25
N THR A 271 -8.69 1.09 11.52
CA THR A 271 -9.13 -0.05 12.36
C THR A 271 -9.93 0.39 13.58
N ARG A 272 -10.41 -0.56 14.39
CA ARG A 272 -11.08 -0.34 15.68
C ARG A 272 -10.49 -1.26 16.74
N PRO A 273 -10.65 -0.93 18.04
CA PRO A 273 -10.21 -1.80 19.12
C PRO A 273 -10.76 -3.22 18.97
N ASN A 274 -9.96 -4.21 19.36
CA ASN A 274 -10.32 -5.62 19.45
C ASN A 274 -10.50 -5.97 20.94
N PRO A 275 -11.73 -5.91 21.49
CA PRO A 275 -11.98 -6.24 22.88
C PRO A 275 -11.63 -7.70 23.14
N GLY A 276 -11.05 -7.98 24.31
CA GLY A 276 -10.69 -9.34 24.66
C GLY A 276 -9.31 -9.79 24.15
N TRP A 277 -8.53 -8.90 23.54
CA TRP A 277 -7.23 -9.26 22.95
C TRP A 277 -6.20 -9.70 24.00
N GLN A 278 -6.31 -9.28 25.25
CA GLN A 278 -5.38 -9.68 26.32
C GLN A 278 -5.62 -11.13 26.78
N GLN A 279 -6.85 -11.63 26.65
CA GLN A 279 -7.25 -12.99 27.00
C GLN A 279 -6.87 -13.99 25.90
N GLN A 280 -6.49 -13.47 24.73
CA GLN A 280 -6.04 -14.26 23.60
C GLN A 280 -4.60 -14.71 23.80
N ASN A 281 -4.35 -16.01 23.65
CA ASN A 281 -3.03 -16.60 23.82
C ASN A 281 -2.19 -16.36 22.57
N TRP A 282 -1.60 -15.17 22.49
CA TRP A 282 -0.78 -14.75 21.36
C TRP A 282 0.65 -15.31 21.43
N VAL A 283 1.20 -15.70 20.30
CA VAL A 283 2.61 -16.05 20.14
C VAL A 283 3.14 -15.42 18.87
N LEU A 284 4.43 -15.04 18.90
CA LEU A 284 5.10 -14.42 17.77
C LEU A 284 5.40 -15.47 16.71
N GLN A 285 4.98 -15.20 15.48
CA GLN A 285 5.40 -15.93 14.31
C GLN A 285 6.77 -15.43 13.83
N TRP A 286 7.48 -16.26 13.09
CA TRP A 286 8.75 -15.89 12.44
C TRP A 286 8.60 -14.77 11.38
N THR A 287 7.38 -14.51 10.92
CA THR A 287 7.01 -13.40 10.02
C THR A 287 6.87 -12.05 10.72
N GLY A 288 7.07 -12.00 12.05
CA GLY A 288 6.81 -10.82 12.86
C GLY A 288 5.32 -10.58 13.18
N ALA A 289 4.42 -11.41 12.66
CA ALA A 289 3.00 -11.37 13.01
C ALA A 289 2.72 -12.10 14.33
N MET A 290 1.66 -11.70 15.04
CA MET A 290 1.23 -12.30 16.30
C MET A 290 0.00 -13.18 16.06
N HIS A 291 0.04 -14.43 16.49
CA HIS A 291 -1.05 -15.37 16.26
C HIS A 291 -1.59 -16.08 17.49
N LEU A 292 -2.82 -16.62 17.40
CA LEU A 292 -3.50 -17.31 18.49
C LEU A 292 -3.04 -18.78 18.64
N LYS A 293 -2.99 -19.28 19.88
CA LYS A 293 -2.82 -20.70 20.22
C LYS A 293 -4.17 -21.40 20.55
N PRO A 294 -4.29 -22.72 20.29
CA PRO A 294 -3.31 -23.59 19.65
C PRO A 294 -3.21 -23.33 18.14
N TRP A 295 -1.98 -23.35 17.63
CA TRP A 295 -1.65 -23.04 16.24
C TRP A 295 -1.52 -24.35 15.46
N GLN A 296 -2.34 -24.53 14.43
CA GLN A 296 -2.16 -25.63 13.48
C GLN A 296 -1.72 -25.14 12.09
N TRP A 297 -1.98 -23.89 11.70
CA TRP A 297 -1.85 -23.41 10.31
C TRP A 297 -1.46 -21.93 10.23
N TRP A 298 -1.10 -21.45 9.04
CA TRP A 298 -0.74 -20.03 8.87
C TRP A 298 -1.93 -19.20 8.42
N GLY A 299 -2.43 -18.38 9.33
CA GLY A 299 -3.57 -17.53 9.02
C GLY A 299 -4.87 -18.30 9.17
N TYR A 300 -5.90 -17.82 8.48
CA TYR A 300 -7.22 -18.45 8.48
C TYR A 300 -7.53 -19.20 7.17
N TRP A 301 -6.69 -19.05 6.14
CA TRP A 301 -6.68 -19.95 4.98
C TRP A 301 -5.91 -21.21 5.32
N ARG A 302 -6.54 -22.38 5.14
CA ARG A 302 -5.83 -23.67 5.27
C ARG A 302 -4.89 -23.84 4.09
N MET A 303 -3.71 -24.40 4.34
CA MET A 303 -2.74 -24.63 3.28
C MET A 303 -3.00 -25.97 2.57
N PRO A 304 -2.69 -26.07 1.27
CA PRO A 304 -2.48 -27.38 0.66
C PRO A 304 -1.25 -28.06 1.28
N GLY A 305 -1.41 -29.24 1.90
CA GLY A 305 -0.27 -30.06 2.36
C GLY A 305 0.41 -29.59 3.65
N GLU A 306 -0.37 -29.09 4.60
CA GLU A 306 0.03 -28.41 5.84
C GLU A 306 1.25 -29.03 6.57
N VAL A 307 2.32 -28.24 6.74
CA VAL A 307 3.59 -28.66 7.36
C VAL A 307 3.84 -27.89 8.67
N PRO A 308 4.22 -28.56 9.79
CA PRO A 308 4.49 -27.89 11.06
C PRO A 308 5.63 -26.86 10.96
N ALA A 309 5.55 -25.78 11.75
CA ALA A 309 6.63 -24.78 11.83
C ALA A 309 7.99 -25.39 12.19
N ASP A 310 8.00 -26.52 12.93
CA ASP A 310 9.20 -27.25 13.34
C ASP A 310 9.98 -27.88 12.17
N SER A 311 9.37 -28.01 11.00
CA SER A 311 10.01 -28.57 9.79
C SER A 311 10.73 -27.52 8.95
N LEU A 312 10.64 -26.23 9.30
CA LEU A 312 11.30 -25.13 8.59
C LEU A 312 12.82 -25.13 8.86
N SER A 313 13.65 -24.77 7.87
CA SER A 313 15.11 -24.66 8.01
C SER A 313 15.65 -23.36 7.40
N PRO A 314 16.45 -22.54 8.13
CA PRO A 314 16.75 -22.71 9.55
C PRO A 314 15.47 -22.65 10.38
N LYS A 315 15.45 -23.37 11.51
CA LYS A 315 14.35 -23.23 12.46
C LYS A 315 14.29 -21.77 12.89
N PRO A 316 13.15 -21.10 12.76
CA PRO A 316 13.07 -19.71 13.13
C PRO A 316 13.35 -19.58 14.63
N THR A 317 14.41 -18.85 14.97
CA THR A 317 14.69 -18.48 16.35
C THR A 317 13.68 -17.41 16.76
N TYR A 318 12.82 -17.74 17.72
CA TYR A 318 11.93 -16.79 18.37
C TYR A 318 12.78 -15.87 19.26
N ALA A 319 13.49 -14.91 18.66
CA ALA A 319 14.15 -13.86 19.42
C ALA A 319 13.06 -12.92 19.95
N ASP A 320 12.97 -12.86 21.28
CA ASP A 320 12.00 -12.10 22.08
C ASP A 320 11.94 -10.60 21.71
#